data_AF-A0A4U6D8G8-F1
#
_entry.id   AF-A0A4U6D8G8-F1
#
_cell.length_a   1.000
_cell.length_b   1.000
_cell.length_c   1.000
_cell.angle_alpha   90.00
_cell.angle_beta   90.00
_cell.angle_gamma   90.00
#
_symmetry.space_group_name_H-M   'P 1'
#
loop_
_entity.id
_entity.type
_entity.pdbx_description
1 polymer ?
#
loop_
_entity_poly.entity_id
_entity_poly.type
_entity_poly.pdbx_seq_one_letter_code
_entity_poly.pdbx_strand_id
1 'polypeptide(L)'
;MKGLKGFFWFLFKCFAVYSLLVYALTFWVPSSHWLPGFLMMSFPVTVLINIGFVIFWLLVDSKKALAPLFLIFLSGIFLDRTYQFKKDVIDLSTKENKKKVFKVLNYNVFGFWIRPDHSRADDAETNKMKKWIVDQDADVLCMPEFNNEDYRSDFRIVEFLRKSGYRYSNMLDNRKMKDGTTFKTLAMFSRYPIINHKENPTEAQNGLMYIDIAVGKDTLRVVGVHLYSMSLRLSKLVSQKEMSGIKKETRGTLSQMKKGFIARVSETKILEKWIKESPYAIILCGDFNETPYSYVYGKCRKLLNNAFETRGEGFGFSFNHLPYFIRIDNQFYDDKKLDARDFKTFNKIKYSDHYPCLGTYQFKI
;
A
#
# COMPACT_ATOMS: atom_id res chain seq x y z
N MET A 1 43.25 -13.03 -16.44
CA MET A 1 41.93 -13.58 -16.00
C MET A 1 41.85 -13.90 -14.50
N LYS A 2 42.85 -14.50 -13.84
CA LYS A 2 42.79 -14.84 -12.39
C LYS A 2 42.55 -13.63 -11.45
N GLY A 3 43.22 -12.50 -11.68
CA GLY A 3 43.05 -11.28 -10.87
C GLY A 3 41.63 -10.69 -10.96
N LEU A 4 41.08 -10.61 -12.17
CA LEU A 4 39.72 -10.12 -12.41
C LEU A 4 38.66 -10.99 -11.73
N LYS A 5 38.82 -12.32 -11.80
CA LYS A 5 37.96 -13.29 -11.09
C LYS A 5 38.01 -13.10 -9.57
N GLY A 6 39.20 -12.90 -9.00
CA GLY A 6 39.37 -12.63 -7.58
C GLY A 6 38.69 -11.33 -7.14
N PHE A 7 38.82 -10.27 -7.96
CA PHE A 7 38.19 -8.99 -7.73
C PHE A 7 36.65 -9.06 -7.73
N PHE A 8 36.03 -9.69 -8.74
CA PHE A 8 34.57 -9.87 -8.76
C PHE A 8 34.07 -10.72 -7.60
N TRP A 9 34.86 -11.73 -7.18
CA TRP A 9 34.50 -12.53 -6.00
C TRP A 9 34.57 -11.72 -4.71
N PHE A 10 35.56 -10.83 -4.58
CA PHE A 10 35.63 -9.88 -3.47
C PHE A 10 34.43 -8.93 -3.45
N LEU A 11 34.06 -8.34 -4.60
CA LEU A 11 32.87 -7.48 -4.71
C LEU A 11 31.60 -8.23 -4.31
N PHE A 12 31.44 -9.47 -4.77
CA PHE A 12 30.32 -10.32 -4.37
C PHE A 12 30.30 -10.53 -2.85
N LYS A 13 31.42 -10.83 -2.19
CA LYS A 13 31.45 -11.01 -0.73
C LYS A 13 31.00 -9.76 0.03
N CYS A 14 31.45 -8.57 -0.38
CA CYS A 14 30.98 -7.31 0.20
C CYS A 14 29.46 -7.15 0.00
N PHE A 15 28.98 -7.46 -1.20
CA PHE A 15 27.57 -7.40 -1.52
C PHE A 15 26.72 -8.46 -0.79
N ALA A 16 27.28 -9.63 -0.51
CA ALA A 16 26.65 -10.69 0.25
C ALA A 16 26.42 -10.26 1.71
N VAL A 17 27.41 -9.63 2.35
CA VAL A 17 27.27 -9.06 3.70
C VAL A 17 26.17 -7.98 3.70
N TYR A 18 26.15 -7.11 2.70
CA TYR A 18 25.09 -6.12 2.54
C TYR A 18 23.70 -6.76 2.38
N SER A 19 23.57 -7.78 1.54
CA SER A 19 22.30 -8.51 1.32
C SER A 19 21.80 -9.15 2.61
N LEU A 20 22.68 -9.82 3.37
CA LEU A 20 22.34 -10.42 4.66
C LEU A 20 21.91 -9.37 5.69
N LEU A 21 22.56 -8.20 5.73
CA LEU A 21 22.14 -7.09 6.58
C LEU A 21 20.74 -6.61 6.20
N VAL A 22 20.45 -6.42 4.91
CA VAL A 22 19.11 -6.04 4.44
C VAL A 22 18.07 -7.10 4.84
N TYR A 23 18.38 -8.39 4.67
CA TYR A 23 17.46 -9.49 5.05
C TYR A 23 17.20 -9.50 6.55
N ALA A 24 18.24 -9.33 7.37
CA ALA A 24 18.11 -9.26 8.82
C ALA A 24 17.24 -8.06 9.25
N LEU A 25 17.45 -6.88 8.67
CA LEU A 25 16.66 -5.68 8.96
C LEU A 25 15.19 -5.85 8.54
N THR A 26 14.92 -6.43 7.37
CA THR A 26 13.56 -6.67 6.87
C THR A 26 12.80 -7.73 7.68
N PHE A 27 13.52 -8.70 8.26
CA PHE A 27 12.95 -9.72 9.14
C PHE A 27 12.67 -9.17 10.55
N TRP A 28 13.67 -8.56 11.19
CA TRP A 28 13.60 -8.15 12.60
C TRP A 28 12.91 -6.80 12.81
N VAL A 29 12.95 -5.89 11.82
CA VAL A 29 12.42 -4.52 11.91
C VAL A 29 12.84 -3.83 13.22
N PRO A 30 14.16 -3.66 13.48
CA PRO A 30 14.65 -3.36 14.82
C PRO A 30 14.62 -1.87 15.19
N SER A 31 14.62 -0.96 14.20
CA SER A 31 14.91 0.44 14.44
C SER A 31 13.96 1.39 13.73
N SER A 32 13.53 2.42 14.45
CA SER A 32 12.82 3.59 13.91
C SER A 32 13.76 4.66 13.35
N HIS A 33 15.04 4.33 13.13
CA HIS A 33 15.99 5.21 12.48
C HIS A 33 15.88 5.09 10.95
N TRP A 34 16.03 6.21 10.25
CA TRP A 34 15.81 6.29 8.79
C TRP A 34 16.79 5.47 7.97
N LEU A 35 18.03 5.29 8.46
CA LEU A 35 19.07 4.54 7.74
C LEU A 35 18.69 3.05 7.56
N PRO A 36 18.37 2.27 8.61
CA PRO A 36 17.83 0.92 8.45
C PRO A 36 16.60 0.85 7.53
N GLY A 37 15.68 1.80 7.66
CA GLY A 37 14.49 1.87 6.79
C GLY A 37 14.83 1.96 5.31
N PHE A 38 15.79 2.83 4.96
CA PHE A 38 16.25 2.97 3.57
C PHE A 38 16.98 1.70 3.08
N LEU A 39 17.79 1.07 3.92
CA LEU A 39 18.43 -0.22 3.59
C LEU A 39 17.39 -1.29 3.27
N MET A 40 16.32 -1.39 4.07
CA MET A 40 15.24 -2.35 3.85
C MET A 40 14.51 -2.16 2.51
N MET A 41 14.34 -0.91 2.06
CA MET A 41 13.73 -0.61 0.75
C MET A 41 14.53 -1.16 -0.43
N SER A 42 15.84 -1.37 -0.27
CA SER A 42 16.71 -1.93 -1.31
C SER A 42 16.51 -3.44 -1.53
N PHE A 43 15.72 -4.12 -0.69
CA PHE A 43 15.55 -5.57 -0.73
C PHE A 43 15.31 -6.14 -2.14
N PRO A 44 14.34 -5.65 -2.96
CA PRO A 44 14.14 -6.18 -4.31
C PRO A 44 15.38 -6.06 -5.20
N VAL A 45 16.10 -4.93 -5.10
CA VAL A 45 17.34 -4.70 -5.84
C VAL A 45 18.42 -5.68 -5.39
N THR A 46 18.48 -6.01 -4.10
CA THR A 46 19.46 -7.00 -3.61
C THR A 46 19.24 -8.38 -4.21
N VAL A 47 17.98 -8.81 -4.34
CA VAL A 47 17.63 -10.09 -4.97
C VAL A 47 18.00 -10.09 -6.46
N LEU A 48 17.68 -9.02 -7.18
CA LEU A 48 18.00 -8.90 -8.61
C LEU A 48 19.51 -8.92 -8.88
N ILE A 49 20.31 -8.22 -8.07
CA ILE A 49 21.77 -8.24 -8.22
C ILE A 49 22.32 -9.65 -7.90
N ASN A 50 21.78 -10.35 -6.90
CA ASN A 50 22.16 -11.73 -6.63
C ASN A 50 21.81 -12.68 -7.79
N ILE A 51 20.66 -12.49 -8.45
CA ILE A 51 20.33 -13.23 -9.70
C ILE A 51 21.38 -12.94 -10.78
N GLY A 52 21.78 -11.67 -10.96
CA GLY A 52 22.87 -11.29 -11.87
C GLY A 52 24.19 -11.98 -11.53
N PHE A 53 24.55 -12.08 -10.25
CA PHE A 53 25.73 -12.82 -9.80
C PHE A 53 25.62 -14.32 -10.04
N VAL A 54 24.44 -14.94 -9.88
CA VAL A 54 24.23 -16.35 -10.25
C VAL A 54 24.53 -16.55 -11.73
N ILE A 55 23.92 -15.76 -12.61
CA ILE A 55 24.11 -15.88 -14.06
C ILE A 55 25.59 -15.70 -14.43
N PHE A 56 26.22 -14.64 -13.90
CA PHE A 56 27.64 -14.37 -14.13
C PHE A 56 28.53 -15.55 -13.70
N TRP A 57 28.34 -16.06 -12.48
CA TRP A 57 29.19 -17.14 -11.96
C TRP A 57 28.91 -18.48 -12.61
N LEU A 58 27.68 -18.77 -13.06
CA LEU A 58 27.41 -19.99 -13.84
C LEU A 58 28.25 -20.04 -15.12
N LEU A 59 28.49 -18.89 -15.76
CA LEU A 59 29.29 -18.78 -16.98
C LEU A 59 30.81 -18.79 -16.73
N VAL A 60 31.26 -18.32 -15.56
CA VAL A 60 32.70 -18.11 -15.27
C VAL A 60 33.29 -19.21 -14.37
N ASP A 61 32.55 -19.65 -13.35
CA ASP A 61 32.94 -20.65 -12.36
C ASP A 61 31.70 -21.14 -11.61
N SER A 62 31.08 -22.21 -12.11
CA SER A 62 29.79 -22.71 -11.62
C SER A 62 29.80 -23.04 -10.12
N LYS A 63 30.95 -23.38 -9.53
CA LYS A 63 31.08 -23.62 -8.08
C LYS A 63 30.82 -22.36 -7.26
N LYS A 64 31.18 -21.18 -7.78
CA LYS A 64 30.94 -19.89 -7.11
C LYS A 64 29.50 -19.42 -7.19
N ALA A 65 28.70 -19.96 -8.13
CA ALA A 65 27.28 -19.62 -8.27
C ALA A 65 26.43 -20.11 -7.08
N LEU A 66 26.91 -21.09 -6.32
CA LEU A 66 26.21 -21.60 -5.13
C LEU A 66 25.99 -20.55 -4.05
N ALA A 67 26.94 -19.61 -3.86
CA ALA A 67 26.82 -18.58 -2.83
C ALA A 67 25.70 -17.54 -3.12
N PRO A 68 25.64 -16.87 -4.30
CA PRO A 68 24.51 -16.00 -4.62
C PRO A 68 23.19 -16.79 -4.73
N LEU A 69 23.22 -18.06 -5.17
CA LEU A 69 22.04 -18.92 -5.18
C LEU A 69 21.50 -19.16 -3.76
N PHE A 70 22.39 -19.39 -2.79
CA PHE A 70 22.00 -19.51 -1.38
C PHE A 70 21.38 -18.21 -0.84
N LEU A 71 21.88 -17.04 -1.22
CA LEU A 71 21.27 -15.76 -0.84
C LEU A 71 19.86 -15.58 -1.42
N ILE A 72 19.65 -16.01 -2.67
CA ILE A 72 18.31 -16.03 -3.28
C ILE A 72 17.39 -16.98 -2.52
N PHE A 73 17.88 -18.18 -2.19
CA PHE A 73 17.13 -19.14 -1.37
C PHE A 73 16.72 -18.53 -0.02
N LEU A 74 17.64 -17.88 0.69
CA LEU A 74 17.33 -17.18 1.94
C LEU A 74 16.31 -16.06 1.76
N SER A 75 16.36 -15.33 0.65
CA SER A 75 15.36 -14.28 0.36
C SER A 75 13.94 -14.83 0.21
N GLY A 76 13.79 -16.14 -0.01
CA GLY A 76 12.50 -16.84 -0.07
C GLY A 76 11.65 -16.71 1.20
N ILE A 77 12.22 -16.36 2.36
CA ILE A 77 11.45 -16.05 3.58
C ILE A 77 10.52 -14.84 3.42
N PHE A 78 10.76 -14.00 2.40
CA PHE A 78 9.91 -12.86 2.04
C PHE A 78 9.08 -13.11 0.78
N LEU A 79 9.04 -14.35 0.28
CA LEU A 79 8.31 -14.70 -0.94
C LEU A 79 6.84 -14.31 -0.81
N ASP A 80 6.21 -14.54 0.34
CA ASP A 80 4.81 -14.21 0.54
C ASP A 80 4.51 -12.72 0.38
N ARG A 81 5.46 -11.87 0.78
CA ARG A 81 5.40 -10.41 0.59
C ARG A 81 5.62 -10.02 -0.86
N THR A 82 6.24 -10.85 -1.67
CA THR A 82 6.67 -10.53 -3.04
C THR A 82 5.63 -11.01 -4.05
N TYR A 83 5.28 -12.29 -3.97
CA TYR A 83 4.53 -13.00 -4.98
C TYR A 83 3.60 -14.02 -4.33
N GLN A 84 2.40 -14.13 -4.84
CA GLN A 84 1.43 -15.16 -4.44
C GLN A 84 1.00 -16.00 -5.63
N PHE A 85 1.00 -17.31 -5.43
CA PHE A 85 0.38 -18.22 -6.38
C PHE A 85 -1.14 -18.11 -6.27
N LYS A 86 -1.82 -18.25 -7.42
CA LYS A 86 -3.28 -18.25 -7.46
C LYS A 86 -3.82 -19.32 -6.51
N LYS A 87 -4.68 -18.89 -5.59
CA LYS A 87 -5.42 -19.76 -4.68
C LYS A 87 -6.87 -19.84 -5.17
N ASP A 88 -7.50 -20.99 -5.00
CA ASP A 88 -8.92 -21.11 -5.30
C ASP A 88 -9.74 -20.23 -4.35
N VAL A 89 -10.76 -19.59 -4.91
CA VAL A 89 -11.72 -18.80 -4.13
C VAL A 89 -12.48 -19.78 -3.25
N ILE A 90 -12.51 -19.51 -1.93
CA ILE A 90 -13.30 -20.31 -1.01
C ILE A 90 -14.78 -20.13 -1.37
N ASP A 91 -15.46 -21.21 -1.73
CA ASP A 91 -16.90 -21.19 -1.98
C ASP A 91 -17.63 -20.82 -0.67
N LEU A 92 -18.33 -19.68 -0.72
CA LEU A 92 -19.08 -19.12 0.40
C LEU A 92 -20.52 -19.62 0.45
N SER A 93 -20.96 -20.45 -0.51
CA SER A 93 -22.34 -20.92 -0.65
C SER A 93 -22.73 -22.08 0.29
N THR A 94 -21.78 -22.65 1.04
CA THR A 94 -22.06 -23.74 1.98
C THR A 94 -22.88 -23.28 3.20
N LYS A 95 -23.85 -24.10 3.62
CA LYS A 95 -24.80 -23.84 4.73
C LYS A 95 -24.15 -23.56 6.10
N GLU A 96 -22.86 -23.86 6.27
CA GLU A 96 -22.07 -23.53 7.47
C GLU A 96 -21.61 -22.06 7.54
N ASN A 97 -21.68 -21.30 6.43
CA ASN A 97 -21.27 -19.88 6.39
C ASN A 97 -22.41 -18.91 6.77
N LYS A 98 -22.99 -19.05 7.96
CA LYS A 98 -24.07 -18.14 8.45
C LYS A 98 -23.60 -16.74 8.86
N LYS A 99 -22.29 -16.46 8.94
CA LYS A 99 -21.77 -15.12 9.25
C LYS A 99 -21.66 -14.26 7.99
N LYS A 100 -21.95 -12.96 8.12
CA LYS A 100 -21.96 -12.01 7.02
C LYS A 100 -20.55 -11.89 6.42
N VAL A 101 -20.42 -12.25 5.15
CA VAL A 101 -19.26 -11.92 4.32
C VAL A 101 -19.36 -10.44 3.96
N PHE A 102 -18.25 -9.73 4.01
CA PHE A 102 -18.20 -8.32 3.66
C PHE A 102 -16.92 -7.98 2.89
N LYS A 103 -16.99 -6.92 2.08
CA LYS A 103 -15.94 -6.50 1.15
C LYS A 103 -15.43 -5.11 1.49
N VAL A 104 -14.12 -4.94 1.47
CA VAL A 104 -13.44 -3.65 1.67
C VAL A 104 -12.64 -3.32 0.42
N LEU A 105 -12.99 -2.21 -0.23
CA LEU A 105 -12.27 -1.67 -1.38
C LEU A 105 -11.40 -0.50 -0.91
N ASN A 106 -10.09 -0.58 -1.11
CA ASN A 106 -9.23 0.59 -1.03
C ASN A 106 -8.76 1.01 -2.43
N TYR A 107 -8.90 2.29 -2.73
CA TYR A 107 -8.53 2.83 -4.03
C TYR A 107 -8.12 4.30 -3.89
N ASN A 108 -6.83 4.60 -4.10
CA ASN A 108 -6.41 5.99 -4.30
C ASN A 108 -6.99 6.49 -5.63
N VAL A 109 -7.93 7.42 -5.55
CA VAL A 109 -8.73 7.88 -6.69
C VAL A 109 -8.09 9.06 -7.42
N PHE A 110 -6.92 9.52 -6.99
CA PHE A 110 -6.18 10.64 -7.60
C PHE A 110 -7.05 11.86 -7.92
N GLY A 111 -7.89 12.24 -6.95
CA GLY A 111 -8.82 13.35 -7.09
C GLY A 111 -9.88 13.19 -8.17
N PHE A 112 -10.13 11.97 -8.66
CA PHE A 112 -10.94 11.70 -9.85
C PHE A 112 -10.45 12.47 -11.09
N TRP A 113 -9.13 12.69 -11.21
CA TRP A 113 -8.49 13.55 -12.23
C TRP A 113 -8.94 15.01 -12.23
N ILE A 114 -9.63 15.48 -11.19
CA ILE A 114 -9.95 16.89 -11.02
C ILE A 114 -8.64 17.65 -10.81
N ARG A 115 -8.32 18.53 -11.76
CA ARG A 115 -7.24 19.48 -11.58
C ARG A 115 -7.69 20.70 -10.80
N PRO A 116 -6.82 21.32 -9.98
CA PRO A 116 -7.13 22.57 -9.27
C PRO A 116 -7.51 23.74 -10.19
N ASP A 117 -7.02 23.73 -11.44
CA ASP A 117 -7.31 24.74 -12.45
C ASP A 117 -8.53 24.39 -13.32
N HIS A 118 -9.20 23.26 -13.02
CA HIS A 118 -10.32 22.69 -13.75
C HIS A 118 -10.09 22.47 -15.27
N SER A 119 -8.84 22.54 -15.75
CA SER A 119 -8.51 22.54 -17.19
C SER A 119 -8.67 21.17 -17.86
N ARG A 120 -8.86 20.10 -17.09
CA ARG A 120 -8.79 18.72 -17.58
C ARG A 120 -9.83 17.77 -16.98
N ALA A 121 -10.93 18.30 -16.46
CA ALA A 121 -12.04 17.48 -15.99
C ALA A 121 -12.68 16.75 -17.18
N ASP A 122 -12.31 15.48 -17.39
CA ASP A 122 -13.04 14.59 -18.28
C ASP A 122 -14.19 13.97 -17.48
N ASP A 123 -15.37 14.58 -17.61
CA ASP A 123 -16.59 14.17 -16.91
C ASP A 123 -16.94 12.71 -17.23
N ALA A 124 -16.61 12.20 -18.43
CA ALA A 124 -16.86 10.81 -18.81
C ALA A 124 -15.95 9.82 -18.07
N GLU A 125 -14.65 10.10 -17.93
CA GLU A 125 -13.74 9.23 -17.17
C GLU A 125 -14.07 9.23 -15.67
N THR A 126 -14.45 10.38 -15.12
CA THR A 126 -14.95 10.49 -13.74
C THR A 126 -16.18 9.61 -13.52
N ASN A 127 -17.15 9.67 -14.43
CA ASN A 127 -18.36 8.86 -14.36
C ASN A 127 -18.08 7.35 -14.53
N LYS A 128 -17.15 6.96 -15.41
CA LYS A 128 -16.69 5.58 -15.54
C LYS A 128 -16.06 5.06 -14.24
N MET A 129 -15.16 5.84 -13.61
CA MET A 129 -14.56 5.44 -12.34
C MET A 129 -15.62 5.28 -11.24
N LYS A 130 -16.48 6.27 -11.05
CA LYS A 130 -17.58 6.22 -10.08
C LYS A 130 -18.45 4.97 -10.24
N LYS A 131 -18.88 4.71 -11.47
CA LYS A 131 -19.68 3.52 -11.79
C LYS A 131 -18.92 2.24 -11.49
N TRP A 132 -17.67 2.16 -11.92
CA TRP A 132 -16.83 0.99 -11.67
C TRP A 132 -16.66 0.69 -10.17
N ILE A 133 -16.46 1.72 -9.34
CA ILE A 133 -16.36 1.60 -7.87
C ILE A 133 -17.64 0.98 -7.30
N VAL A 134 -18.81 1.46 -7.71
CA VAL A 134 -20.11 0.94 -7.24
C VAL A 134 -20.33 -0.50 -7.72
N ASP A 135 -19.98 -0.80 -8.97
CA ASP A 135 -20.12 -2.13 -9.58
C ASP A 135 -19.26 -3.21 -8.89
N GLN A 136 -18.25 -2.83 -8.08
CA GLN A 136 -17.50 -3.81 -7.25
C GLN A 136 -18.30 -4.34 -6.06
N ASP A 137 -19.44 -3.71 -5.74
CA ASP A 137 -20.34 -4.08 -4.65
C ASP A 137 -19.60 -4.25 -3.31
N ALA A 138 -18.70 -3.30 -3.01
CA ALA A 138 -18.01 -3.25 -1.73
C ALA A 138 -18.94 -2.73 -0.63
N ASP A 139 -18.72 -3.19 0.60
CA ASP A 139 -19.46 -2.70 1.75
C ASP A 139 -18.83 -1.43 2.34
N VAL A 140 -17.50 -1.36 2.30
CA VAL A 140 -16.70 -0.25 2.81
C VAL A 140 -15.70 0.21 1.74
N LEU A 141 -15.62 1.52 1.54
CA LEU A 141 -14.64 2.16 0.66
C LEU A 141 -13.63 2.94 1.50
N CYS A 142 -12.35 2.79 1.18
CA CYS A 142 -11.26 3.64 1.68
C CYS A 142 -10.59 4.33 0.48
N MET A 143 -10.75 5.64 0.38
CA MET A 143 -10.34 6.42 -0.80
C MET A 143 -9.38 7.54 -0.43
N PRO A 144 -8.06 7.29 -0.50
CA PRO A 144 -7.05 8.33 -0.54
C PRO A 144 -7.21 9.27 -1.75
N GLU A 145 -6.72 10.51 -1.59
CA GLU A 145 -6.85 11.61 -2.57
C GLU A 145 -8.28 11.83 -3.09
N PHE A 146 -9.27 11.67 -2.23
CA PHE A 146 -10.66 11.90 -2.59
C PHE A 146 -10.97 13.39 -2.78
N ASN A 147 -11.72 13.71 -3.84
CA ASN A 147 -12.27 15.03 -4.11
C ASN A 147 -13.79 14.98 -4.17
N ASN A 148 -14.44 16.08 -3.78
CA ASN A 148 -15.86 16.31 -3.99
C ASN A 148 -16.11 17.81 -4.21
N GLU A 149 -17.00 18.13 -5.14
CA GLU A 149 -17.48 19.49 -5.39
C GLU A 149 -19.01 19.51 -5.35
N ASP A 150 -19.59 20.39 -4.54
CA ASP A 150 -21.05 20.45 -4.37
C ASP A 150 -21.75 21.19 -5.53
N TYR A 151 -21.02 21.99 -6.31
CA TYR A 151 -21.58 22.83 -7.38
C TYR A 151 -21.51 22.19 -8.79
N ARG A 152 -20.67 21.17 -9.02
CA ARG A 152 -20.58 20.47 -10.32
C ARG A 152 -21.16 19.07 -10.26
N SER A 153 -22.15 18.80 -11.10
CA SER A 153 -22.95 17.58 -11.01
C SER A 153 -22.13 16.28 -11.08
N ASP A 154 -21.10 16.24 -11.94
CA ASP A 154 -20.22 15.09 -12.12
C ASP A 154 -19.24 14.90 -10.95
N PHE A 155 -18.96 15.95 -10.19
CA PHE A 155 -18.03 15.96 -9.06
C PHE A 155 -18.71 15.95 -7.70
N ARG A 156 -20.05 15.82 -7.67
CA ARG A 156 -20.83 15.47 -6.47
C ARG A 156 -20.70 13.99 -6.15
N ILE A 157 -19.47 13.54 -5.92
CA ILE A 157 -19.12 12.14 -5.69
C ILE A 157 -19.82 11.60 -4.43
N VAL A 158 -19.90 12.40 -3.37
CA VAL A 158 -20.59 12.03 -2.12
C VAL A 158 -22.07 11.74 -2.37
N GLU A 159 -22.75 12.62 -3.12
CA GLU A 159 -24.17 12.44 -3.43
C GLU A 159 -24.39 11.17 -4.26
N PHE A 160 -23.54 10.92 -5.25
CA PHE A 160 -23.58 9.72 -6.09
C PHE A 160 -23.40 8.43 -5.27
N LEU A 161 -22.40 8.39 -4.39
CA LEU A 161 -22.14 7.22 -3.54
C LEU A 161 -23.27 7.00 -2.54
N ARG A 162 -23.83 8.06 -1.96
CA ARG A 162 -24.99 7.98 -1.07
C ARG A 162 -26.22 7.40 -1.78
N LYS A 163 -26.51 7.84 -3.00
CA LYS A 163 -27.57 7.27 -3.86
C LYS A 163 -27.32 5.79 -4.19
N SER A 164 -26.05 5.39 -4.23
CA SER A 164 -25.62 4.00 -4.50
C SER A 164 -25.56 3.11 -3.24
N GLY A 165 -26.07 3.59 -2.10
CA GLY A 165 -26.19 2.81 -0.86
C GLY A 165 -25.13 3.07 0.20
N TYR A 166 -24.09 3.85 -0.08
CA TYR A 166 -23.09 4.26 0.91
C TYR A 166 -23.61 5.43 1.76
N ARG A 167 -24.54 5.12 2.66
CA ARG A 167 -25.29 6.13 3.44
C ARG A 167 -24.46 6.83 4.52
N TYR A 168 -23.31 6.25 4.88
CA TYR A 168 -22.45 6.75 5.94
C TYR A 168 -21.07 7.04 5.39
N SER A 169 -20.47 8.16 5.80
CA SER A 169 -19.14 8.57 5.37
C SER A 169 -18.43 9.39 6.44
N ASN A 170 -17.11 9.33 6.44
CA ASN A 170 -16.25 10.22 7.20
C ASN A 170 -15.04 10.62 6.35
N MET A 171 -14.52 11.83 6.51
CA MET A 171 -13.40 12.34 5.72
C MET A 171 -12.49 13.16 6.62
N LEU A 172 -11.19 13.23 6.34
CA LEU A 172 -10.32 14.10 7.13
C LEU A 172 -10.77 15.56 6.99
N ASP A 173 -11.09 16.18 8.13
CA ASP A 173 -11.70 17.52 8.20
C ASP A 173 -10.77 18.66 7.76
N ASN A 174 -9.45 18.43 7.73
CA ASN A 174 -8.45 19.47 7.42
C ASN A 174 -8.47 19.97 5.97
N ARG A 175 -9.34 19.44 5.10
CA ARG A 175 -9.39 19.73 3.66
C ARG A 175 -10.76 20.19 3.16
N LYS A 176 -11.73 20.39 4.05
CA LYS A 176 -13.04 20.92 3.68
C LYS A 176 -12.98 22.44 3.58
N MET A 177 -13.22 22.97 2.40
CA MET A 177 -13.24 24.40 2.13
C MET A 177 -14.61 25.00 2.46
N LYS A 178 -14.64 26.33 2.68
CA LYS A 178 -15.87 27.06 3.03
C LYS A 178 -16.95 27.03 1.94
N ASP A 179 -16.56 26.80 0.70
CA ASP A 179 -17.44 26.71 -0.48
C ASP A 179 -18.04 25.31 -0.69
N GLY A 180 -17.81 24.37 0.24
CA GLY A 180 -18.29 22.98 0.14
C GLY A 180 -17.36 22.06 -0.64
N THR A 181 -16.25 22.56 -1.21
CA THR A 181 -15.29 21.70 -1.87
C THR A 181 -14.44 20.91 -0.87
N THR A 182 -14.12 19.69 -1.25
CA THR A 182 -13.17 18.82 -0.55
C THR A 182 -12.07 18.46 -1.52
N PHE A 183 -10.82 18.76 -1.18
CA PHE A 183 -9.70 18.56 -2.09
C PHE A 183 -8.57 17.72 -1.48
N LYS A 184 -8.37 16.54 -2.08
CA LYS A 184 -7.34 15.53 -1.81
C LYS A 184 -7.33 15.13 -0.34
N THR A 185 -8.45 14.61 0.13
CA THR A 185 -8.57 14.08 1.49
C THR A 185 -8.51 12.55 1.49
N LEU A 186 -8.39 11.94 2.68
CA LEU A 186 -8.71 10.54 2.88
C LEU A 186 -10.20 10.46 3.24
N ALA A 187 -10.98 9.75 2.44
CA ALA A 187 -12.40 9.55 2.66
C ALA A 187 -12.73 8.07 2.86
N MET A 188 -13.61 7.78 3.82
CA MET A 188 -14.17 6.45 4.01
C MET A 188 -15.68 6.47 3.91
N PHE A 189 -16.23 5.47 3.23
CA PHE A 189 -17.66 5.32 3.01
C PHE A 189 -18.10 3.91 3.42
N SER A 190 -19.31 3.79 3.92
CA SER A 190 -19.84 2.54 4.44
C SER A 190 -21.31 2.39 4.12
N ARG A 191 -21.71 1.17 3.74
CA ARG A 191 -23.13 0.76 3.69
C ARG A 191 -23.70 0.47 5.09
N TYR A 192 -22.82 0.22 6.06
CA TYR A 192 -23.15 0.02 7.47
C TYR A 192 -23.08 1.32 8.28
N PRO A 193 -23.91 1.49 9.32
CA PRO A 193 -23.83 2.64 10.22
C PRO A 193 -22.43 2.82 10.80
N ILE A 194 -21.88 4.02 10.67
CA ILE A 194 -20.67 4.45 11.41
C ILE A 194 -21.14 4.86 12.81
N ILE A 195 -20.68 4.13 13.82
CA ILE A 195 -21.08 4.34 15.22
C ILE A 195 -20.03 5.10 16.04
N ASN A 196 -18.78 5.12 15.56
CA ASN A 196 -17.69 5.89 16.14
C ASN A 196 -16.63 6.15 15.06
N HIS A 197 -15.86 7.24 15.19
CA HIS A 197 -14.75 7.54 14.29
C HIS A 197 -13.69 8.35 15.00
N LYS A 198 -12.47 8.34 14.44
CA LYS A 198 -11.40 9.24 14.87
C LYS A 198 -10.49 9.55 13.70
N GLU A 199 -10.05 10.80 13.66
CA GLU A 199 -9.17 11.31 12.63
C GLU A 199 -7.82 11.70 13.21
N ASN A 200 -6.79 11.58 12.39
CA ASN A 200 -5.47 12.13 12.65
C ASN A 200 -4.89 12.63 11.31
N PRO A 201 -5.32 13.83 10.86
CA PRO A 201 -4.75 14.46 9.68
C PRO A 201 -3.26 14.76 9.92
N THR A 202 -2.44 14.58 8.87
CA THR A 202 -1.02 14.90 8.90
C THR A 202 -0.70 15.93 7.81
N GLU A 203 0.57 16.03 7.40
CA GLU A 203 1.02 17.07 6.48
C GLU A 203 0.27 16.98 5.13
N ALA A 204 -0.14 18.13 4.60
CA ALA A 204 -0.81 18.27 3.30
C ALA A 204 -2.12 17.46 3.15
N GLN A 205 -2.09 16.39 2.36
CA GLN A 205 -3.22 15.54 1.96
C GLN A 205 -3.19 14.16 2.65
N ASN A 206 -2.22 13.99 3.56
CA ASN A 206 -1.95 12.74 4.23
C ASN A 206 -2.65 12.67 5.59
N GLY A 207 -2.77 11.46 6.10
CA GLY A 207 -3.34 11.20 7.40
C GLY A 207 -3.83 9.77 7.52
N LEU A 208 -4.38 9.50 8.69
CA LEU A 208 -5.04 8.24 8.98
C LEU A 208 -6.33 8.52 9.76
N MET A 209 -7.32 7.66 9.61
CA MET A 209 -8.56 7.71 10.36
C MET A 209 -9.05 6.29 10.62
N TYR A 210 -9.91 6.12 11.61
CA TYR A 210 -10.71 4.91 11.70
C TYR A 210 -12.19 5.25 11.77
N ILE A 211 -13.00 4.32 11.29
CA ILE A 211 -14.44 4.25 11.52
C ILE A 211 -14.76 2.91 12.17
N ASP A 212 -15.57 2.93 13.21
CA ASP A 212 -16.18 1.74 13.78
C ASP A 212 -17.58 1.61 13.16
N ILE A 213 -17.86 0.47 12.54
CA ILE A 213 -19.11 0.22 11.82
C ILE A 213 -19.87 -0.96 12.43
N ALA A 214 -21.20 -0.84 12.47
CA ALA A 214 -22.09 -1.89 12.95
C ALA A 214 -22.43 -2.90 11.83
N VAL A 215 -21.85 -4.10 11.88
CA VAL A 215 -22.07 -5.17 10.89
C VAL A 215 -22.93 -6.26 11.52
N GLY A 216 -24.25 -6.14 11.37
CA GLY A 216 -25.19 -7.05 12.05
C GLY A 216 -25.17 -6.80 13.57
N LYS A 217 -24.75 -7.80 14.35
CA LYS A 217 -24.58 -7.68 15.82
C LYS A 217 -23.14 -7.40 16.24
N ASP A 218 -22.19 -7.46 15.31
CA ASP A 218 -20.77 -7.25 15.55
C ASP A 218 -20.36 -5.82 15.18
N THR A 219 -19.21 -5.39 15.69
CA THR A 219 -18.56 -4.13 15.31
C THR A 219 -17.23 -4.42 14.64
N LEU A 220 -16.97 -3.73 13.53
CA LEU A 220 -15.69 -3.76 12.82
C LEU A 220 -15.06 -2.37 12.87
N ARG A 221 -13.78 -2.30 13.27
CA ARG A 221 -12.97 -1.10 13.07
C ARG A 221 -12.29 -1.17 11.71
N VAL A 222 -12.56 -0.20 10.84
CA VAL A 222 -11.83 -0.03 9.59
C VAL A 222 -10.94 1.19 9.72
N VAL A 223 -9.63 0.97 9.66
CA VAL A 223 -8.60 2.01 9.68
C VAL A 223 -8.20 2.31 8.23
N GLY A 224 -8.41 3.55 7.80
CA GLY A 224 -7.97 4.07 6.51
C GLY A 224 -6.63 4.81 6.67
N VAL A 225 -5.73 4.64 5.70
CA VAL A 225 -4.46 5.37 5.66
C VAL A 225 -4.17 6.00 4.30
N HIS A 226 -3.58 7.19 4.34
CA HIS A 226 -2.87 7.82 3.24
C HIS A 226 -1.59 8.42 3.84
N LEU A 227 -0.57 7.59 4.03
CA LEU A 227 0.65 7.98 4.73
C LEU A 227 1.51 8.93 3.91
N TYR A 228 2.42 9.66 4.58
CA TYR A 228 3.26 10.68 3.96
C TYR A 228 3.89 10.21 2.62
N SER A 229 3.58 10.94 1.53
CA SER A 229 4.06 10.59 0.19
C SER A 229 5.43 11.18 -0.15
N MET A 230 6.19 10.43 -0.96
CA MET A 230 7.46 10.88 -1.56
C MET A 230 7.41 10.92 -3.10
N SER A 231 6.28 10.52 -3.71
CA SER A 231 6.13 10.16 -5.12
C SER A 231 6.62 11.24 -6.10
N LEU A 232 6.25 12.51 -5.86
CA LEU A 232 6.50 13.63 -6.78
C LEU A 232 7.98 13.96 -7.04
N ARG A 233 8.93 13.49 -6.22
CA ARG A 233 10.37 13.77 -6.43
C ARG A 233 11.16 12.58 -6.94
N LEU A 234 10.71 11.35 -6.70
CA LEU A 234 11.35 10.18 -7.28
C LEU A 234 11.22 10.22 -8.81
N SER A 235 10.04 10.62 -9.31
CA SER A 235 9.80 10.87 -10.73
C SER A 235 10.72 11.96 -11.29
N LYS A 236 10.90 13.08 -10.58
CA LYS A 236 11.84 14.15 -10.97
C LYS A 236 13.28 13.64 -11.08
N LEU A 237 13.75 12.88 -10.10
CA LEU A 237 15.11 12.33 -10.09
C LEU A 237 15.32 11.35 -11.25
N VAL A 238 14.35 10.46 -11.52
CA VAL A 238 14.43 9.52 -12.65
C VAL A 238 14.37 10.25 -14.00
N SER A 239 13.67 11.38 -14.08
CA SER A 239 13.57 12.17 -15.32
C SER A 239 14.77 13.09 -15.59
N GLN A 240 15.67 13.26 -14.62
CA GLN A 240 16.76 14.23 -14.72
C GLN A 240 17.95 13.67 -15.53
N LYS A 241 18.32 14.38 -16.61
CA LYS A 241 19.37 13.94 -17.55
C LYS A 241 20.73 14.61 -17.34
N GLU A 242 20.80 15.72 -16.62
CA GLU A 242 22.04 16.49 -16.42
C GLU A 242 22.80 16.12 -15.14
N MET A 243 24.12 15.95 -15.23
CA MET A 243 24.97 15.50 -14.12
C MET A 243 25.01 16.46 -12.90
N SER A 244 25.04 17.77 -13.14
CA SER A 244 24.94 18.80 -12.09
C SER A 244 23.57 18.78 -11.42
N GLY A 245 22.52 18.62 -12.23
CA GLY A 245 21.14 18.40 -11.79
C GLY A 245 20.98 17.15 -10.94
N ILE A 246 21.63 16.04 -11.31
CA ILE A 246 21.58 14.75 -10.58
C ILE A 246 22.11 14.92 -9.17
N LYS A 247 23.27 15.58 -8.96
CA LYS A 247 23.83 15.76 -7.59
C LYS A 247 22.90 16.58 -6.69
N LYS A 248 22.32 17.67 -7.21
CA LYS A 248 21.40 18.53 -6.46
C LYS A 248 20.09 17.79 -6.12
N GLU A 249 19.49 17.14 -7.11
CA GLU A 249 18.27 16.35 -6.92
C GLU A 249 18.49 15.15 -6.00
N THR A 250 19.67 14.51 -6.04
CA THR A 250 20.02 13.41 -5.12
C THR A 250 20.04 13.88 -3.66
N ARG A 251 20.69 15.02 -3.37
CA ARG A 251 20.72 15.59 -2.01
C ARG A 251 19.31 15.98 -1.53
N GLY A 252 18.54 16.62 -2.41
CA GLY A 252 17.14 16.98 -2.11
C GLY A 252 16.27 15.75 -1.84
N THR A 253 16.45 14.70 -2.63
CA THR A 253 15.75 13.41 -2.49
C THR A 253 16.10 12.75 -1.17
N LEU A 254 17.39 12.64 -0.81
CA LEU A 254 17.81 12.04 0.46
C LEU A 254 17.24 12.77 1.69
N SER A 255 17.26 14.11 1.68
CA SER A 255 16.68 14.91 2.77
C SER A 255 15.16 14.66 2.91
N GLN A 256 14.46 14.62 1.79
CA GLN A 256 13.02 14.32 1.74
C GLN A 256 12.71 12.88 2.17
N MET A 257 13.54 11.90 1.77
CA MET A 257 13.38 10.51 2.20
C MET A 257 13.56 10.38 3.71
N LYS A 258 14.52 11.09 4.29
CA LYS A 258 14.68 11.17 5.75
C LYS A 258 13.44 11.79 6.40
N LYS A 259 12.94 12.93 5.89
CA LYS A 259 11.74 13.59 6.42
C LYS A 259 10.52 12.66 6.34
N GLY A 260 10.27 12.07 5.18
CA GLY A 260 9.14 11.16 4.94
C GLY A 260 9.23 9.90 5.79
N PHE A 261 10.43 9.36 6.00
CA PHE A 261 10.61 8.25 6.93
C PHE A 261 10.24 8.63 8.37
N ILE A 262 10.72 9.77 8.86
CA ILE A 262 10.42 10.25 10.23
C ILE A 262 8.92 10.49 10.41
N ALA A 263 8.26 11.11 9.43
CA ALA A 263 6.82 11.31 9.43
C ALA A 263 6.06 9.97 9.54
N ARG A 264 6.42 9.00 8.70
CA ARG A 264 5.78 7.68 8.70
C ARG A 264 6.04 6.87 9.95
N VAL A 265 7.20 7.05 10.61
CA VAL A 265 7.44 6.46 11.93
C VAL A 265 6.44 7.00 12.96
N SER A 266 6.15 8.30 12.94
CA SER A 266 5.16 8.91 13.83
C SER A 266 3.75 8.36 13.55
N GLU A 267 3.35 8.34 12.27
CA GLU A 267 2.06 7.77 11.83
C GLU A 267 1.93 6.30 12.24
N THR A 268 3.00 5.51 12.08
CA THR A 268 3.03 4.10 12.46
C THR A 268 2.78 3.91 13.96
N LYS A 269 3.33 4.76 14.84
CA LYS A 269 3.07 4.66 16.29
C LYS A 269 1.59 4.86 16.62
N ILE A 270 0.92 5.77 15.91
CA ILE A 270 -0.52 6.01 16.07
C ILE A 270 -1.31 4.80 15.58
N LEU A 271 -0.94 4.23 14.42
CA LEU A 271 -1.53 2.99 13.91
C LEU A 271 -1.37 1.83 14.90
N GLU A 272 -0.16 1.60 15.41
CA GLU A 272 0.09 0.54 16.40
C GLU A 272 -0.79 0.73 17.65
N LYS A 273 -0.97 1.97 18.10
CA LYS A 273 -1.85 2.29 19.23
C LYS A 273 -3.31 1.96 18.90
N TRP A 274 -3.84 2.45 17.78
CA TRP A 274 -5.22 2.19 17.37
C TRP A 274 -5.52 0.71 17.14
N ILE A 275 -4.52 -0.05 16.65
CA ILE A 275 -4.63 -1.50 16.48
C ILE A 275 -4.72 -2.19 17.84
N LYS A 276 -3.78 -1.89 18.76
CA LYS A 276 -3.70 -2.56 20.06
C LYS A 276 -4.83 -2.22 21.01
N GLU A 277 -5.33 -0.99 20.96
CA GLU A 277 -6.41 -0.51 21.83
C GLU A 277 -7.82 -0.83 21.31
N SER A 278 -7.95 -1.39 20.10
CA SER A 278 -9.26 -1.71 19.55
C SER A 278 -9.89 -2.92 20.25
N PRO A 279 -11.09 -2.79 20.82
CA PRO A 279 -11.84 -3.95 21.32
C PRO A 279 -12.42 -4.80 20.17
N TYR A 280 -12.53 -4.22 18.97
CA TYR A 280 -13.21 -4.81 17.81
C TYR A 280 -12.24 -5.53 16.88
N ALA A 281 -12.78 -6.30 15.93
CA ALA A 281 -12.00 -6.77 14.79
C ALA A 281 -11.50 -5.57 13.97
N ILE A 282 -10.32 -5.69 13.37
CA ILE A 282 -9.68 -4.60 12.62
C ILE A 282 -9.43 -5.02 11.18
N ILE A 283 -9.73 -4.09 10.26
CA ILE A 283 -9.11 -4.02 8.94
C ILE A 283 -8.38 -2.70 8.83
N LEU A 284 -7.12 -2.74 8.40
CA LEU A 284 -6.29 -1.58 8.11
C LEU A 284 -6.04 -1.56 6.60
N CYS A 285 -6.43 -0.50 5.90
CA CYS A 285 -6.34 -0.42 4.45
C CYS A 285 -6.02 0.99 3.94
N GLY A 286 -5.51 1.08 2.72
CA GLY A 286 -5.25 2.36 2.06
C GLY A 286 -3.89 2.42 1.37
N ASP A 287 -3.44 3.64 1.11
CA ASP A 287 -2.15 3.94 0.49
C ASP A 287 -1.10 4.20 1.58
N PHE A 288 -0.17 3.27 1.71
CA PHE A 288 0.91 3.35 2.70
C PHE A 288 2.11 4.15 2.20
N ASN A 289 2.17 4.50 0.91
CA ASN A 289 3.34 5.09 0.27
C ASN A 289 4.65 4.33 0.55
N GLU A 290 4.55 3.03 0.86
CA GLU A 290 5.67 2.18 1.31
C GLU A 290 5.55 0.77 0.71
N THR A 291 6.69 0.17 0.40
CA THR A 291 6.75 -1.18 -0.19
C THR A 291 6.60 -2.29 0.88
N PRO A 292 6.37 -3.55 0.47
CA PRO A 292 6.22 -4.70 1.39
C PRO A 292 7.44 -5.03 2.28
N TYR A 293 8.56 -4.34 2.06
CA TYR A 293 9.82 -4.55 2.81
C TYR A 293 10.11 -3.41 3.77
N SER A 294 9.26 -2.38 3.79
CA SER A 294 9.45 -1.19 4.61
C SER A 294 9.32 -1.44 6.11
N TYR A 295 9.77 -0.45 6.88
CA TYR A 295 9.56 -0.39 8.32
C TYR A 295 8.06 -0.40 8.67
N VAL A 296 7.25 0.42 7.99
CA VAL A 296 5.81 0.54 8.25
C VAL A 296 5.11 -0.80 8.00
N TYR A 297 5.38 -1.41 6.84
CA TYR A 297 4.81 -2.71 6.49
C TYR A 297 5.20 -3.79 7.50
N GLY A 298 6.48 -3.86 7.86
CA GLY A 298 6.98 -4.81 8.85
C GLY A 298 6.35 -4.63 10.24
N LYS A 299 6.09 -3.39 10.66
CA LYS A 299 5.41 -3.10 11.93
C LYS A 299 3.93 -3.49 11.91
N CYS A 300 3.22 -3.20 10.81
CA CYS A 300 1.84 -3.63 10.64
C CYS A 300 1.74 -5.17 10.61
N ARG A 301 2.62 -5.83 9.86
CA ARG A 301 2.66 -7.31 9.73
C ARG A 301 2.96 -8.03 11.05
N LYS A 302 3.61 -7.37 12.02
CA LYS A 302 3.82 -7.93 13.37
C LYS A 302 2.54 -7.94 14.21
N LEU A 303 1.54 -7.14 13.85
CA LEU A 303 0.30 -6.99 14.61
C LEU A 303 -0.91 -7.59 13.90
N LEU A 304 -0.89 -7.64 12.56
CA LEU A 304 -1.99 -8.05 11.71
C LEU A 304 -1.46 -8.87 10.53
N ASN A 305 -2.27 -9.80 10.02
CA ASN A 305 -1.94 -10.49 8.77
C ASN A 305 -2.23 -9.59 7.57
N ASN A 306 -1.46 -9.76 6.49
CA ASN A 306 -1.71 -9.05 5.25
C ASN A 306 -2.60 -9.91 4.31
N ALA A 307 -3.65 -9.30 3.78
CA ALA A 307 -4.62 -10.00 2.95
C ALA A 307 -4.05 -10.41 1.59
N PHE A 308 -3.15 -9.62 1.00
CA PHE A 308 -2.40 -10.03 -0.18
C PHE A 308 -1.56 -11.27 0.13
N GLU A 309 -0.77 -11.27 1.21
CA GLU A 309 0.04 -12.46 1.57
C GLU A 309 -0.81 -13.71 1.81
N THR A 310 -2.07 -13.55 2.24
CA THR A 310 -2.97 -14.68 2.51
C THR A 310 -3.68 -15.17 1.24
N ARG A 311 -4.20 -14.26 0.40
CA ARG A 311 -5.18 -14.55 -0.67
C ARG A 311 -4.90 -13.86 -2.00
N GLY A 312 -3.82 -13.10 -2.12
CA GLY A 312 -3.47 -12.38 -3.34
C GLY A 312 -3.03 -13.31 -4.47
N GLU A 313 -2.75 -12.69 -5.63
CA GLU A 313 -2.25 -13.37 -6.82
C GLU A 313 -1.18 -12.52 -7.51
N GLY A 314 -0.14 -13.16 -8.04
CA GLY A 314 0.95 -12.52 -8.75
C GLY A 314 1.78 -11.63 -7.84
N PHE A 315 2.27 -10.49 -8.36
CA PHE A 315 3.04 -9.52 -7.57
C PHE A 315 2.17 -8.48 -6.85
N GLY A 316 0.89 -8.37 -7.20
CA GLY A 316 -0.03 -7.39 -6.61
C GLY A 316 0.37 -5.93 -6.79
N PHE A 317 1.13 -5.57 -7.83
CA PHE A 317 1.53 -4.19 -8.08
C PHE A 317 0.31 -3.27 -8.09
N SER A 318 0.37 -2.20 -7.29
CA SER A 318 -0.76 -1.29 -7.06
C SER A 318 -0.49 0.12 -7.55
N PHE A 319 0.75 0.45 -7.92
CA PHE A 319 1.07 1.74 -8.50
C PHE A 319 1.03 1.67 -10.03
N ASN A 320 0.15 2.45 -10.62
CA ASN A 320 -0.07 2.59 -12.07
C ASN A 320 0.66 3.82 -12.64
N HIS A 321 1.81 4.16 -12.06
CA HIS A 321 2.74 5.15 -12.58
C HIS A 321 4.18 4.70 -12.37
N LEU A 322 5.15 5.42 -12.94
CA LEU A 322 6.55 5.03 -12.83
C LEU A 322 7.04 5.18 -11.36
N PRO A 323 7.57 4.12 -10.71
CA PRO A 323 7.80 2.76 -11.23
C PRO A 323 6.60 1.81 -11.12
N TYR A 324 6.17 1.22 -12.24
CA TYR A 324 4.95 0.37 -12.36
C TYR A 324 5.00 -0.98 -11.61
N PHE A 325 6.07 -1.25 -10.88
CA PHE A 325 6.34 -2.53 -10.22
C PHE A 325 6.33 -2.44 -8.69
N ILE A 326 5.70 -1.41 -8.13
CA ILE A 326 5.58 -1.26 -6.67
C ILE A 326 4.15 -1.53 -6.19
N ARG A 327 4.06 -2.16 -5.02
CA ARG A 327 2.82 -2.31 -4.26
C ARG A 327 2.91 -1.43 -3.02
N ILE A 328 2.07 -0.41 -2.98
CA ILE A 328 2.01 0.59 -1.89
C ILE A 328 0.62 0.65 -1.26
N ASP A 329 -0.37 0.08 -1.93
CA ASP A 329 -1.73 -0.09 -1.42
C ASP A 329 -1.86 -1.48 -0.80
N ASN A 330 -2.26 -1.53 0.46
CA ASN A 330 -2.31 -2.79 1.21
C ASN A 330 -3.57 -2.88 2.07
N GLN A 331 -3.97 -4.11 2.38
CA GLN A 331 -4.97 -4.41 3.41
C GLN A 331 -4.40 -5.40 4.42
N PHE A 332 -4.43 -5.03 5.69
CA PHE A 332 -4.11 -5.86 6.83
C PHE A 332 -5.37 -6.15 7.63
N TYR A 333 -5.44 -7.30 8.29
CA TYR A 333 -6.62 -7.72 9.05
C TYR A 333 -6.23 -8.48 10.32
N ASP A 334 -7.10 -8.40 11.33
CA ASP A 334 -6.97 -9.17 12.58
C ASP A 334 -7.36 -10.62 12.33
N ASP A 335 -6.38 -11.48 12.12
CA ASP A 335 -6.56 -12.90 11.81
C ASP A 335 -7.04 -13.73 13.02
N LYS A 336 -7.18 -13.14 14.19
CA LYS A 336 -7.82 -13.79 15.34
C LYS A 336 -9.33 -13.68 15.27
N LYS A 337 -9.85 -12.64 14.63
CA LYS A 337 -11.29 -12.33 14.56
C LYS A 337 -11.85 -12.39 13.14
N LEU A 338 -11.00 -12.34 12.11
CA LEU A 338 -11.42 -12.32 10.70
C LEU A 338 -10.67 -13.37 9.87
N ASP A 339 -11.38 -14.01 8.95
CA ASP A 339 -10.80 -14.77 7.84
C ASP A 339 -10.77 -13.91 6.58
N ALA A 340 -9.60 -13.79 5.95
CA ALA A 340 -9.51 -13.32 4.57
C ALA A 340 -9.91 -14.45 3.60
N ARG A 341 -10.99 -14.24 2.86
CA ARG A 341 -11.58 -15.21 1.93
C ARG A 341 -11.06 -15.03 0.51
N ASP A 342 -10.83 -13.78 0.11
CA ASP A 342 -10.27 -13.42 -1.20
C ASP A 342 -9.53 -12.08 -1.12
N PHE A 343 -8.56 -11.85 -2.01
CA PHE A 343 -7.90 -10.56 -2.16
C PHE A 343 -7.50 -10.32 -3.62
N LYS A 344 -8.01 -9.25 -4.22
CA LYS A 344 -7.80 -8.95 -5.64
C LYS A 344 -7.23 -7.55 -5.85
N THR A 345 -6.13 -7.48 -6.60
CA THR A 345 -5.60 -6.23 -7.18
C THR A 345 -6.07 -6.11 -8.62
N PHE A 346 -6.79 -5.05 -8.95
CA PHE A 346 -7.36 -4.83 -10.28
C PHE A 346 -6.37 -4.13 -11.23
N ASN A 347 -5.28 -4.81 -11.57
CA ASN A 347 -4.15 -4.30 -12.38
C ASN A 347 -4.47 -3.95 -13.85
N LYS A 348 -5.74 -4.04 -14.27
CA LYS A 348 -6.23 -3.62 -15.59
C LYS A 348 -7.01 -2.31 -15.56
N ILE A 349 -7.34 -1.81 -14.36
CA ILE A 349 -8.19 -0.63 -14.17
C ILE A 349 -7.31 0.62 -14.13
N LYS A 350 -7.40 1.45 -15.16
CA LYS A 350 -6.49 2.60 -15.38
C LYS A 350 -7.13 3.95 -15.09
N TYR A 351 -8.20 3.98 -14.30
CA TYR A 351 -8.86 5.23 -13.96
C TYR A 351 -8.04 6.10 -13.00
N SER A 352 -6.95 5.60 -12.41
CA SER A 352 -6.09 6.34 -11.48
C SER A 352 -4.63 5.97 -11.73
N ASP A 353 -3.70 6.72 -11.14
CA ASP A 353 -2.29 6.35 -11.03
C ASP A 353 -2.05 5.25 -9.97
N HIS A 354 -3.11 4.74 -9.36
CA HIS A 354 -3.12 3.50 -8.58
C HIS A 354 -4.07 2.46 -9.17
N TYR A 355 -3.85 1.19 -8.82
CA TYR A 355 -4.78 0.09 -9.05
C TYR A 355 -5.60 -0.19 -7.79
N PRO A 356 -6.92 -0.41 -7.91
CA PRO A 356 -7.78 -0.76 -6.79
C PRO A 356 -7.44 -2.11 -6.15
N CYS A 357 -7.60 -2.22 -4.83
CA CYS A 357 -7.44 -3.45 -4.07
C CYS A 357 -8.73 -3.79 -3.30
N LEU A 358 -9.27 -4.99 -3.50
CA LEU A 358 -10.50 -5.48 -2.88
C LEU A 358 -10.21 -6.71 -2.02
N GLY A 359 -10.46 -6.60 -0.72
CA GLY A 359 -10.41 -7.72 0.21
C GLY A 359 -11.82 -8.20 0.55
N THR A 360 -12.00 -9.52 0.60
CA THR A 360 -13.24 -10.17 1.05
C THR A 360 -12.99 -10.86 2.38
N TYR A 361 -13.81 -10.58 3.39
CA TYR A 361 -13.60 -11.00 4.77
C TYR A 361 -14.86 -11.60 5.38
N GLN A 362 -14.65 -12.40 6.43
CA GLN A 362 -15.70 -12.97 7.25
C GLN A 362 -15.25 -13.00 8.71
N PHE A 363 -16.17 -12.76 9.65
CA PHE A 363 -15.88 -12.95 11.07
C PHE A 363 -15.64 -14.43 11.41
N LYS A 364 -14.62 -14.71 12.24
CA LYS A 364 -14.37 -16.04 12.82
C LYS A 364 -15.36 -16.36 13.93
N ILE A 365 -15.53 -17.65 14.23
CA ILE A 365 -16.43 -18.15 15.28
C ILE A 365 -15.97 -17.69 16.65
#